data_AF-A0A2G9ME94-F1
#
_entry.id   AF-A0A2G9ME94-F1
#
_cell.length_a   1.000
_cell.length_b   1.000
_cell.length_c   1.000
_cell.angle_alpha   90.00
_cell.angle_beta   90.00
_cell.angle_gamma   90.00
#
_symmetry.space_group_name_H-M   'P 1'
#
loop_
_entity.id
_entity.type
_entity.pdbx_description
1 polymer ?
#
loop_
_entity_poly.entity_id
_entity_poly.type
_entity_poly.pdbx_seq_one_letter_code
_entity_poly.pdbx_strand_id
1 'polypeptide(L)'
;MENLKFEVIKKIVETSFKTKNLGNISKLDSNSPPSVFIGSKLRYPNVNVGILSPLERDAHAWLYDDMKYWAQNDFQINDVLKIRDSLVNSRFRSTVQSARSGKRFLELAKEIALASKPVDLEIELKKGLNFGRQNDRVITPHGMNANLEKARITSNVRIHRRVEKVVNDDIKANEGISYLYKRKFDEYALSKILSIGVLGLKTNKKLVPTRWSITATDDIISKELYNNVRDYKMIENYELFFGEYLGNQYLILLFPSFWSFELFELYLPKSSWNSSDVMKA
;
A
#
# COMPACT_ATOMS: atom_id res chain seq x y z
N MET A 1 8.24 18.14 -14.57
CA MET A 1 7.50 17.17 -13.74
C MET A 1 6.67 16.22 -14.59
N GLU A 2 5.95 16.68 -15.61
CA GLU A 2 5.29 15.82 -16.62
C GLU A 2 6.23 14.79 -17.26
N ASN A 3 7.51 15.15 -17.42
CA ASN A 3 8.51 14.28 -18.05
C ASN A 3 8.69 12.94 -17.30
N LEU A 4 8.66 12.94 -15.96
CA LEU A 4 8.85 11.71 -15.18
C LEU A 4 7.65 10.75 -15.29
N LYS A 5 6.43 11.30 -15.25
CA LYS A 5 5.18 10.54 -15.48
C LYS A 5 5.22 9.87 -16.85
N PHE A 6 5.58 10.63 -17.88
CA PHE A 6 5.68 10.12 -19.25
C PHE A 6 6.78 9.06 -19.39
N GLU A 7 7.97 9.29 -18.82
CA GLU A 7 9.10 8.36 -18.88
C GLU A 7 8.76 6.99 -18.28
N VAL A 8 8.16 6.95 -17.08
CA VAL A 8 7.80 5.68 -16.42
C VAL A 8 6.70 4.95 -17.20
N ILE A 9 5.65 5.67 -17.64
CA ILE A 9 4.59 5.05 -18.44
C ILE A 9 5.14 4.51 -19.77
N LYS A 10 6.00 5.27 -20.45
CA LYS A 10 6.65 4.85 -21.68
C LYS A 10 7.47 3.59 -21.46
N LYS A 11 8.27 3.54 -20.39
CA LYS A 11 9.08 2.37 -20.04
C LYS A 11 8.21 1.13 -19.77
N ILE A 12 7.14 1.26 -19.00
CA ILE A 12 6.19 0.17 -18.74
C ILE A 12 5.63 -0.38 -20.07
N VAL A 13 5.23 0.51 -20.97
CA VAL A 13 4.71 0.14 -22.28
C VAL A 13 5.80 -0.60 -23.10
N GLU A 14 7.02 -0.06 -23.18
CA GLU A 14 8.13 -0.72 -23.87
C GLU A 14 8.46 -2.10 -23.30
N THR A 15 8.54 -2.25 -21.97
CA THR A 15 8.81 -3.54 -21.32
C THR A 15 7.71 -4.54 -21.66
N SER A 16 6.43 -4.14 -21.58
CA SER A 16 5.31 -5.02 -21.95
C SER A 16 5.35 -5.50 -23.39
N PHE A 17 5.80 -4.66 -24.33
CA PHE A 17 6.00 -5.04 -25.74
C PHE A 17 7.21 -5.96 -25.95
N LYS A 18 8.31 -5.76 -25.20
CA LYS A 18 9.52 -6.59 -25.29
C LYS A 18 9.28 -8.00 -24.77
N THR A 19 8.53 -8.14 -23.68
CA THR A 19 8.24 -9.43 -23.06
C THR A 19 7.06 -10.13 -23.75
N LYS A 20 7.29 -10.70 -24.94
CA LYS A 20 6.26 -11.47 -25.67
C LYS A 20 5.89 -12.82 -25.01
N ASN A 21 6.79 -13.40 -24.20
CA ASN A 21 6.62 -14.71 -23.53
C ASN A 21 6.81 -14.64 -22.00
N LEU A 22 6.01 -13.79 -21.37
CA LEU A 22 5.94 -13.62 -19.91
C LEU A 22 5.65 -14.93 -19.13
N GLY A 23 5.00 -15.92 -19.75
CA GLY A 23 4.70 -17.21 -19.12
C GLY A 23 5.92 -18.09 -18.81
N ASN A 24 7.10 -17.80 -19.39
CA ASN A 24 8.33 -18.57 -19.16
C ASN A 24 9.32 -17.89 -18.20
N ILE A 25 8.96 -16.73 -17.66
CA ILE A 25 9.83 -16.00 -16.74
C ILE A 25 9.80 -16.68 -15.38
N SER A 26 10.92 -17.29 -15.01
CA SER A 26 11.13 -17.94 -13.71
C SER A 26 12.11 -17.18 -12.82
N LYS A 27 12.96 -16.33 -13.40
CA LYS A 27 13.93 -15.51 -12.67
C LYS A 27 13.74 -14.04 -13.03
N LEU A 28 13.76 -13.20 -12.01
CA LEU A 28 13.58 -11.75 -12.10
C LEU A 28 14.74 -11.09 -11.38
N ASP A 29 15.44 -10.19 -12.07
CA ASP A 29 16.33 -9.21 -11.45
C ASP A 29 15.62 -7.86 -11.48
N SER A 30 15.20 -7.40 -10.31
CA SER A 30 14.25 -6.29 -10.17
C SER A 30 14.54 -5.48 -8.92
N ASN A 31 13.76 -4.42 -8.72
CA ASN A 31 13.81 -3.62 -7.51
C ASN A 31 12.40 -3.29 -7.02
N SER A 32 12.12 -3.65 -5.78
CA SER A 32 10.80 -3.49 -5.19
C SER A 32 10.68 -2.08 -4.61
N PRO A 33 9.56 -1.35 -4.85
CA PRO A 33 9.22 -0.22 -3.99
C PRO A 33 9.22 -0.66 -2.52
N PRO A 34 9.38 0.27 -1.56
CA PRO A 34 9.30 -0.03 -0.13
C PRO A 34 7.85 -0.40 0.26
N SER A 35 7.41 -1.57 -0.16
CA SER A 35 6.03 -2.03 -0.08
C SER A 35 5.92 -3.54 -0.14
N VAL A 36 5.06 -4.07 0.71
CA VAL A 36 4.70 -5.47 0.77
C VAL A 36 3.19 -5.55 0.87
N PHE A 37 2.61 -6.53 0.19
CA PHE A 37 1.19 -6.76 0.18
C PHE A 37 0.81 -7.96 1.06
N ILE A 38 -0.05 -7.75 2.05
CA ILE A 38 -0.59 -8.82 2.90
C ILE A 38 -2.04 -9.08 2.49
N GLY A 39 -2.27 -10.17 1.78
CA GLY A 39 -3.57 -10.52 1.23
C GLY A 39 -4.55 -11.08 2.26
N SER A 40 -5.81 -10.67 2.14
CA SER A 40 -6.94 -11.06 3.00
C SER A 40 -7.77 -12.25 2.48
N LYS A 41 -7.49 -12.75 1.27
CA LYS A 41 -8.34 -13.79 0.61
C LYS A 41 -8.35 -15.14 1.30
N LEU A 42 -7.30 -15.47 2.06
CA LEU A 42 -7.22 -16.75 2.75
C LEU A 42 -8.08 -16.73 4.01
N ARG A 43 -8.52 -17.91 4.45
CA ARG A 43 -9.20 -18.05 5.74
C ARG A 43 -8.24 -17.67 6.87
N TYR A 44 -8.53 -16.57 7.55
CA TYR A 44 -7.81 -16.14 8.75
C TYR A 44 -7.69 -17.32 9.75
N PRO A 45 -6.52 -17.57 10.37
CA PRO A 45 -5.33 -16.71 10.48
C PRO A 45 -4.27 -16.87 9.37
N ASN A 46 -4.61 -17.51 8.25
CA ASN A 46 -3.69 -17.64 7.12
C ASN A 46 -3.72 -16.39 6.25
N VAL A 47 -2.56 -15.96 5.75
CA VAL A 47 -2.40 -14.79 4.88
C VAL A 47 -1.41 -15.09 3.75
N ASN A 48 -1.56 -14.39 2.63
CA ASN A 48 -0.53 -14.36 1.59
C ASN A 48 0.35 -13.13 1.80
N VAL A 49 1.66 -13.32 1.77
CA VAL A 49 2.62 -12.21 1.78
C VAL A 49 3.19 -12.09 0.37
N GLY A 50 3.07 -10.91 -0.20
CA GLY A 50 3.44 -10.59 -1.58
C GLY A 50 4.52 -9.52 -1.64
N ILE A 51 5.61 -9.82 -2.32
CA ILE A 51 6.64 -8.84 -2.66
C ILE A 51 6.31 -8.33 -4.06
N LEU A 52 6.09 -7.01 -4.15
CA LEU A 52 5.69 -6.35 -5.39
C LEU A 52 6.94 -5.82 -6.08
N SER A 53 7.19 -6.24 -7.32
CA SER A 53 8.34 -5.77 -8.09
C SER A 53 8.00 -5.68 -9.58
N PRO A 54 8.54 -4.70 -10.33
CA PRO A 54 8.43 -4.69 -11.79
C PRO A 54 9.16 -5.91 -12.40
N LEU A 55 8.95 -6.15 -13.70
CA LEU A 55 9.62 -7.25 -14.42
C LEU A 55 11.12 -7.01 -14.58
N GLU A 56 11.52 -5.75 -14.72
CA GLU A 56 12.89 -5.31 -14.91
C GLU A 56 13.19 -4.17 -13.92
N ARG A 57 14.46 -3.97 -13.59
CA ARG A 57 14.87 -2.86 -12.72
C ARG A 57 14.43 -1.51 -13.25
N ASP A 58 13.92 -0.68 -12.35
CA ASP A 58 13.58 0.70 -12.64
C ASP A 58 14.17 1.70 -11.65
N ALA A 59 14.90 2.69 -12.15
CA ALA A 59 15.45 3.78 -11.33
C ALA A 59 14.34 4.52 -10.57
N HIS A 60 13.12 4.51 -11.10
CA HIS A 60 11.94 5.13 -10.49
C HIS A 60 10.99 4.13 -9.84
N ALA A 61 11.48 2.97 -9.40
CA ALA A 61 10.67 1.93 -8.74
C ALA A 61 9.86 2.44 -7.54
N TRP A 62 10.29 3.51 -6.86
CA TRP A 62 9.53 4.13 -5.77
C TRP A 62 8.15 4.64 -6.21
N LEU A 63 8.03 5.07 -7.48
CA LEU A 63 6.79 5.61 -8.04
C LEU A 63 5.69 4.53 -8.13
N TYR A 64 6.03 3.25 -8.08
CA TYR A 64 5.06 2.16 -8.22
C TYR A 64 4.16 1.95 -6.99
N ASP A 65 4.49 2.60 -5.88
CA ASP A 65 3.72 2.55 -4.63
C ASP A 65 3.77 3.90 -3.86
N ASP A 66 3.81 5.02 -4.59
CA ASP A 66 3.77 6.37 -4.02
C ASP A 66 2.45 7.06 -4.37
N MET A 67 1.40 6.70 -3.62
CA MET A 67 0.05 7.22 -3.82
C MET A 67 -0.04 8.74 -3.60
N LYS A 68 0.80 9.27 -2.70
CA LYS A 68 0.86 10.71 -2.43
C LYS A 68 1.41 11.46 -3.64
N TYR A 69 2.49 10.95 -4.23
CA TYR A 69 3.02 11.53 -5.46
C TYR A 69 2.01 11.45 -6.61
N TRP A 70 1.29 10.35 -6.75
CA TRP A 70 0.24 10.21 -7.77
C TRP A 70 -0.83 11.29 -7.64
N ALA A 71 -1.32 11.53 -6.42
CA ALA A 71 -2.32 12.56 -6.15
C ALA A 71 -1.81 13.97 -6.42
N GLN A 72 -0.56 14.27 -6.02
CA GLN A 72 0.04 15.59 -6.21
C GLN A 72 0.38 15.91 -7.67
N ASN A 73 0.50 14.90 -8.53
CA ASN A 73 0.89 15.04 -9.93
C ASN A 73 -0.20 14.57 -10.91
N ASP A 74 -1.46 14.55 -10.45
CA ASP A 74 -2.65 14.29 -11.27
C ASP A 74 -2.53 13.03 -12.15
N PHE A 75 -2.09 11.94 -11.54
CA PHE A 75 -2.11 10.63 -12.19
C PHE A 75 -3.56 10.21 -12.39
N GLN A 76 -3.92 9.87 -13.62
CA GLN A 76 -5.28 9.44 -13.95
C GLN A 76 -5.45 7.95 -13.61
N ILE A 77 -6.70 7.47 -13.53
CA ILE A 77 -7.01 6.05 -13.24
C ILE A 77 -6.22 5.12 -14.16
N ASN A 78 -6.17 5.42 -15.46
CA ASN A 78 -5.45 4.62 -16.44
C ASN A 78 -3.93 4.58 -16.19
N ASP A 79 -3.35 5.66 -15.65
CA ASP A 79 -1.93 5.73 -15.33
C ASP A 79 -1.62 4.85 -14.12
N VAL A 80 -2.45 4.96 -13.07
CA VAL A 80 -2.35 4.13 -11.86
C VAL A 80 -2.50 2.66 -12.21
N LEU A 81 -3.49 2.30 -13.04
CA LEU A 81 -3.69 0.93 -13.52
C LEU A 81 -2.46 0.40 -14.24
N LYS A 82 -1.86 1.16 -15.17
CA LYS A 82 -0.65 0.73 -15.89
C LYS A 82 0.52 0.46 -14.95
N ILE A 83 0.76 1.37 -14.01
CA ILE A 83 1.82 1.23 -13.00
C ILE A 83 1.59 -0.02 -12.17
N ARG A 84 0.37 -0.18 -11.67
CA ARG A 84 -0.01 -1.29 -10.80
C ARG A 84 -0.05 -2.64 -11.50
N ASP A 85 -0.49 -2.68 -12.74
CA ASP A 85 -0.55 -3.90 -13.56
C ASP A 85 0.83 -4.38 -13.99
N SER A 86 1.80 -3.48 -14.08
CA SER A 86 3.19 -3.84 -14.40
C SER A 86 3.95 -4.50 -13.26
N LEU A 87 3.40 -4.51 -12.04
CA LEU A 87 3.98 -5.18 -10.89
C LEU A 87 3.66 -6.68 -10.88
N VAL A 88 4.71 -7.47 -10.64
CA VAL A 88 4.62 -8.88 -10.29
C VAL A 88 4.48 -9.01 -8.78
N ASN A 89 3.38 -9.62 -8.35
CA ASN A 89 3.16 -10.02 -6.98
C ASN A 89 3.74 -11.42 -6.73
N SER A 90 4.98 -11.46 -6.25
CA SER A 90 5.71 -12.66 -5.89
C SER A 90 5.33 -13.08 -4.47
N ARG A 91 4.49 -14.11 -4.33
CA ARG A 91 3.79 -14.41 -3.08
C ARG A 91 4.17 -15.75 -2.44
N PHE A 92 4.08 -15.80 -1.12
CA PHE A 92 4.15 -17.01 -0.32
C PHE A 92 3.07 -17.03 0.77
N ARG A 93 2.70 -18.23 1.24
CA ARG A 93 1.70 -18.40 2.30
C ARG A 93 2.37 -18.30 3.68
N SER A 94 1.68 -17.66 4.62
CA SER A 94 2.10 -17.53 6.00
C SER A 94 0.90 -17.50 6.95
N THR A 95 1.17 -17.51 8.25
CA THR A 95 0.17 -17.29 9.31
C THR A 95 0.45 -15.97 10.01
N VAL A 96 -0.58 -15.31 10.55
CA VAL A 96 -0.37 -14.00 11.20
C VAL A 96 0.63 -14.02 12.35
N GLN A 97 0.70 -15.12 13.11
CA GLN A 97 1.64 -15.29 14.22
C GLN A 97 3.09 -15.44 13.75
N SER A 98 3.31 -15.77 12.47
CA SER A 98 4.66 -15.90 11.90
C SER A 98 5.42 -14.57 11.92
N ALA A 99 4.77 -13.41 12.12
CA ALA A 99 5.44 -12.13 12.35
C ALA A 99 6.55 -12.19 13.43
N ARG A 100 6.42 -13.10 14.40
CA ARG A 100 7.37 -13.31 15.50
C ARG A 100 8.49 -14.30 15.16
N SER A 101 8.33 -15.05 14.08
CA SER A 101 9.28 -16.08 13.65
C SER A 101 10.30 -15.49 12.69
N GLY A 102 11.57 -15.88 12.83
CA GLY A 102 12.66 -15.52 11.92
C GLY A 102 12.64 -16.29 10.58
N LYS A 103 11.45 -16.49 9.99
CA LYS A 103 11.36 -17.18 8.69
C LYS A 103 12.00 -16.31 7.62
N ARG A 104 12.92 -16.88 6.85
CA ARG A 104 13.73 -16.17 5.85
C ARG A 104 12.94 -15.22 4.92
N PHE A 105 11.85 -15.69 4.31
CA PHE A 105 11.05 -14.83 3.42
C PHE A 105 10.31 -13.72 4.14
N LEU A 106 9.98 -13.93 5.42
CA LEU A 106 9.30 -12.91 6.19
C LEU A 106 10.26 -11.83 6.67
N GLU A 107 11.48 -12.19 7.07
CA GLU A 107 12.52 -11.19 7.36
C GLU A 107 12.84 -10.35 6.13
N LEU A 108 12.98 -10.99 4.97
CA LEU A 108 13.15 -10.27 3.70
C LEU A 108 11.99 -9.30 3.42
N ALA A 109 10.74 -9.74 3.65
CA ALA A 109 9.57 -8.87 3.50
C ALA A 109 9.55 -7.71 4.53
N LYS A 110 9.98 -7.95 5.77
CA LYS A 110 10.13 -6.89 6.79
C LYS A 110 11.15 -5.86 6.36
N GLU A 111 12.32 -6.30 5.89
CA GLU A 111 13.36 -5.39 5.41
C GLU A 111 12.87 -4.51 4.27
N ILE A 112 12.18 -5.08 3.27
CA ILE A 112 11.60 -4.31 2.15
C ILE A 112 10.55 -3.31 2.64
N ALA A 113 9.64 -3.74 3.53
CA ALA A 113 8.57 -2.88 4.04
C ALA A 113 9.10 -1.72 4.91
N LEU A 114 10.23 -1.90 5.59
CA LEU A 114 10.88 -0.89 6.44
C LEU A 114 11.84 0.02 5.66
N ALA A 115 12.14 -0.32 4.41
CA ALA A 115 13.08 0.42 3.59
C ALA A 115 12.56 1.84 3.32
N SER A 116 13.49 2.80 3.31
CA SER A 116 13.23 4.19 2.94
C SER A 116 13.38 4.47 1.44
N LYS A 117 13.91 3.50 0.71
CA LYS A 117 14.18 3.55 -0.74
C LYS A 117 13.84 2.20 -1.38
N PRO A 118 13.63 2.14 -2.71
CA PRO A 118 13.50 0.88 -3.41
C PRO A 118 14.69 -0.05 -3.12
N VAL A 119 14.39 -1.35 -3.03
CA VAL A 119 15.36 -2.37 -2.67
C VAL A 119 15.58 -3.26 -3.89
N ASP A 120 16.83 -3.43 -4.30
CA ASP A 120 17.19 -4.36 -5.38
C ASP A 120 17.11 -5.81 -4.88
N LEU A 121 16.45 -6.66 -5.67
CA LEU A 121 16.19 -8.06 -5.36
C LEU A 121 16.35 -8.96 -6.59
N GLU A 122 16.82 -10.17 -6.32
CA GLU A 122 16.69 -11.31 -7.23
C GLU A 122 15.56 -12.22 -6.73
N ILE A 123 14.62 -12.54 -7.63
CA ILE A 123 13.47 -13.41 -7.34
C ILE A 123 13.48 -14.62 -8.28
N GLU A 124 13.31 -15.81 -7.71
CA GLU A 124 13.05 -17.06 -8.42
C GLU A 124 11.63 -17.53 -8.12
N LEU A 125 10.89 -17.90 -9.15
CA LEU A 125 9.47 -18.26 -9.11
C LEU A 125 9.29 -19.78 -9.36
N LYS A 126 8.41 -20.41 -8.58
CA LYS A 126 8.18 -21.88 -8.66
C LYS A 126 7.62 -22.35 -10.01
N LYS A 127 6.87 -21.46 -10.67
CA LYS A 127 6.25 -21.64 -11.98
C LYS A 127 6.25 -20.26 -12.65
N GLY A 128 6.09 -20.26 -13.97
CA GLY A 128 5.92 -19.05 -14.75
C GLY A 128 4.77 -18.16 -14.26
N LEU A 129 4.78 -16.91 -14.72
CA LEU A 129 3.84 -15.89 -14.29
C LEU A 129 2.39 -16.28 -14.59
N ASN A 130 1.52 -16.24 -13.58
CA ASN A 130 0.09 -16.44 -13.78
C ASN A 130 -0.58 -15.11 -14.09
N PHE A 131 -1.19 -15.06 -15.27
CA PHE A 131 -2.04 -13.98 -15.74
C PHE A 131 -3.46 -14.14 -15.24
N GLY A 132 -3.64 -13.99 -13.93
CA GLY A 132 -4.98 -13.82 -13.39
C GLY A 132 -5.33 -12.35 -13.41
N ARG A 133 -6.12 -11.87 -14.39
CA ARG A 133 -7.02 -10.73 -14.14
C ARG A 133 -8.02 -11.18 -13.09
N GLN A 134 -7.60 -11.22 -11.83
CA GLN A 134 -8.55 -11.38 -10.75
C GLN A 134 -9.24 -10.04 -10.60
N ASN A 135 -10.45 -9.94 -11.16
CA ASN A 135 -11.41 -8.89 -10.85
C ASN A 135 -11.80 -8.99 -9.37
N ASP A 136 -10.88 -8.62 -8.49
CA ASP A 136 -11.21 -8.40 -7.09
C ASP A 136 -11.48 -6.92 -6.91
N ARG A 137 -12.74 -6.58 -6.66
CA ARG A 137 -13.25 -5.19 -6.65
C ARG A 137 -12.62 -4.33 -5.55
N VAL A 138 -11.86 -4.94 -4.64
CA VAL A 138 -11.46 -4.37 -3.34
C VAL A 138 -9.94 -4.43 -3.10
N ILE A 139 -9.17 -5.09 -3.97
CA ILE A 139 -7.71 -5.20 -3.83
C ILE A 139 -7.05 -4.24 -4.81
N THR A 140 -5.93 -3.65 -4.40
CA THR A 140 -5.02 -2.97 -5.30
C THR A 140 -4.81 -3.79 -6.57
N PRO A 141 -5.07 -3.25 -7.77
CA PRO A 141 -4.80 -3.97 -8.99
C PRO A 141 -3.31 -4.37 -9.00
N HIS A 142 -3.04 -5.63 -9.31
CA HIS A 142 -1.70 -6.11 -9.61
C HIS A 142 -1.86 -7.07 -10.77
N GLY A 143 -1.13 -6.81 -11.85
CA GLY A 143 -1.42 -7.46 -13.12
C GLY A 143 -0.94 -8.91 -13.18
N MET A 144 0.10 -9.23 -12.40
CA MET A 144 0.79 -10.51 -12.49
C MET A 144 1.00 -11.12 -11.11
N ASN A 145 0.76 -12.42 -10.97
CA ASN A 145 0.96 -13.13 -9.70
C ASN A 145 1.81 -14.38 -9.92
N ALA A 146 2.75 -14.66 -9.02
CA ALA A 146 3.52 -15.88 -9.06
C ALA A 146 3.91 -16.37 -7.66
N ASN A 147 4.07 -17.69 -7.51
CA ASN A 147 4.49 -18.27 -6.24
C ASN A 147 6.00 -18.15 -6.09
N LEU A 148 6.44 -17.54 -5.00
CA LEU A 148 7.86 -17.36 -4.69
C LEU A 148 8.54 -18.70 -4.41
N GLU A 149 9.68 -18.94 -5.05
CA GLU A 149 10.58 -20.06 -4.75
C GLU A 149 11.77 -19.62 -3.94
N LYS A 150 12.49 -18.58 -4.40
CA LYS A 150 13.61 -17.95 -3.69
C LYS A 150 13.56 -16.45 -3.89
N ALA A 151 14.04 -15.71 -2.89
CA ALA A 151 14.28 -14.28 -3.00
C ALA A 151 15.56 -13.94 -2.25
N ARG A 152 16.30 -12.98 -2.77
CA ARG A 152 17.48 -12.41 -2.11
C ARG A 152 17.54 -10.91 -2.39
N ILE A 153 17.78 -10.13 -1.34
CA ILE A 153 18.12 -8.72 -1.47
C ILE A 153 19.59 -8.61 -1.91
N THR A 154 19.84 -7.86 -2.98
CA THR A 154 21.18 -7.66 -3.56
C THR A 154 21.78 -6.29 -3.21
N SER A 155 20.97 -5.39 -2.65
CA SER A 155 21.36 -4.03 -2.23
C SER A 155 21.41 -3.88 -0.71
N ASN A 156 21.96 -2.76 -0.24
CA ASN A 156 21.91 -2.41 1.18
C ASN A 156 20.59 -1.72 1.54
N VAL A 157 19.82 -2.31 2.44
CA VAL A 157 18.51 -1.78 2.86
C VAL A 157 18.72 -0.62 3.82
N ARG A 158 18.29 0.57 3.41
CA ARG A 158 18.34 1.75 4.28
C ARG A 158 17.02 1.93 5.01
N ILE A 159 17.02 1.70 6.32
CA ILE A 159 15.88 1.96 7.20
C ILE A 159 16.05 3.32 7.87
N HIS A 160 14.95 4.07 8.03
CA HIS A 160 15.01 5.34 8.74
C HIS A 160 15.20 5.10 10.25
N ARG A 161 16.18 5.75 10.88
CA ARG A 161 16.54 5.57 12.32
C ARG A 161 15.35 5.59 13.28
N ARG A 162 14.37 6.48 13.02
CA ARG A 162 13.14 6.57 13.83
C ARG A 162 12.24 5.35 13.72
N VAL A 163 12.13 4.76 12.53
CA VAL A 163 11.38 3.53 12.29
C VAL A 163 12.09 2.36 12.97
N GLU A 164 13.41 2.26 12.77
CA GLU A 164 14.23 1.24 13.43
C GLU A 164 14.10 1.29 14.95
N LYS A 165 14.14 2.49 15.55
CA LYS A 165 13.89 2.68 16.98
C LYS A 165 12.54 2.08 17.40
N VAL A 166 11.45 2.45 16.73
CA VAL A 166 10.09 1.99 17.07
C VAL A 166 9.92 0.49 16.89
N VAL A 167 10.60 -0.11 15.90
CA VAL A 167 10.54 -1.56 15.65
C VAL A 167 11.27 -2.36 16.73
N ASN A 168 12.38 -1.81 17.25
CA ASN A 168 13.23 -2.43 18.26
C ASN A 168 12.73 -2.20 19.69
N ASP A 169 12.02 -1.10 19.94
CA ASP A 169 11.41 -0.79 21.23
C ASP A 169 10.17 -1.68 21.48
N ASP A 170 9.98 -2.12 22.73
CA ASP A 170 8.82 -2.94 23.14
C ASP A 170 7.64 -2.05 23.55
N ILE A 171 7.13 -1.28 22.60
CA ILE A 171 6.01 -0.34 22.80
C ILE A 171 4.73 -0.83 22.11
N LYS A 172 3.57 -0.29 22.53
CA LYS A 172 2.29 -0.60 21.88
C LYS A 172 2.28 -0.08 20.43
N ALA A 173 1.58 -0.78 19.54
CA ALA A 173 1.51 -0.41 18.12
C ALA A 173 0.95 1.02 17.94
N ASN A 174 -0.08 1.38 18.71
CA ASN A 174 -0.68 2.71 18.70
C ASN A 174 0.35 3.79 19.07
N GLU A 175 1.14 3.57 20.12
CA GLU A 175 2.19 4.52 20.53
C GLU A 175 3.27 4.67 19.47
N GLY A 176 3.67 3.56 18.84
CA GLY A 176 4.64 3.57 17.74
C GLY A 176 4.13 4.33 16.51
N ILE A 177 2.88 4.11 16.11
CA ILE A 177 2.23 4.81 15.00
C ILE A 177 2.13 6.31 15.30
N SER A 178 1.59 6.68 16.46
CA SER A 178 1.49 8.07 16.90
C SER A 178 2.85 8.77 16.94
N TYR A 179 3.89 8.10 17.46
CA TYR A 179 5.25 8.65 17.49
C TYR A 179 5.79 8.94 16.08
N LEU A 180 5.64 8.00 15.14
CA LEU A 180 6.10 8.19 13.77
C LEU A 180 5.27 9.24 13.04
N TYR A 181 3.95 9.26 13.22
CA TYR A 181 3.05 10.24 12.62
C TYR A 181 3.41 11.68 13.04
N LYS A 182 3.64 11.94 14.34
CA LYS A 182 4.15 13.24 14.85
C LYS A 182 5.51 13.64 14.26
N ARG A 183 6.25 12.70 13.69
CA ARG A 183 7.55 12.91 13.03
C ARG A 183 7.43 12.96 11.50
N LYS A 184 6.22 13.21 10.99
CA LYS A 184 5.90 13.46 9.58
C LYS A 184 6.04 12.23 8.67
N PHE A 185 5.92 11.03 9.24
CA PHE A 185 5.66 9.83 8.42
C PHE A 185 4.20 9.83 7.99
N ASP A 186 3.97 9.60 6.69
CA ASP A 186 2.62 9.52 6.14
C ASP A 186 1.89 8.22 6.51
N GLU A 187 0.57 8.26 6.44
CA GLU A 187 -0.35 7.18 6.74
C GLU A 187 -0.12 5.94 5.87
N TYR A 188 0.35 6.09 4.63
CA TYR A 188 0.67 4.97 3.74
C TYR A 188 1.87 4.18 4.24
N ALA A 189 2.96 4.85 4.64
CA ALA A 189 4.12 4.24 5.24
C ALA A 189 3.76 3.54 6.56
N LEU A 190 2.99 4.20 7.42
CA LEU A 190 2.55 3.65 8.70
C LEU A 190 1.69 2.39 8.52
N SER A 191 0.74 2.42 7.57
CA SER A 191 -0.09 1.27 7.22
C SER A 191 0.75 0.09 6.73
N LYS A 192 1.80 0.35 5.95
CA LYS A 192 2.73 -0.70 5.48
C LYS A 192 3.51 -1.32 6.62
N ILE A 193 4.11 -0.49 7.48
CA ILE A 193 4.88 -0.92 8.66
C ILE A 193 4.00 -1.74 9.62
N LEU A 194 2.74 -1.33 9.84
CA LEU A 194 1.80 -2.08 10.65
C LEU A 194 1.44 -3.44 10.02
N SER A 195 1.26 -3.49 8.70
CA SER A 195 0.81 -4.70 7.99
C SER A 195 1.79 -5.88 8.11
N ILE A 196 3.08 -5.59 8.11
CA ILE A 196 4.14 -6.60 8.22
C ILE A 196 4.39 -7.05 9.67
N GLY A 197 3.64 -6.51 10.63
CA GLY A 197 3.58 -7.01 11.99
C GLY A 197 4.82 -6.74 12.83
N VAL A 198 5.60 -5.70 12.49
CA VAL A 198 6.81 -5.32 13.23
C VAL A 198 6.53 -4.40 14.42
N LEU A 199 5.34 -3.81 14.49
CA LEU A 199 4.91 -2.92 15.56
C LEU A 199 4.15 -3.65 16.67
N GLY A 200 4.24 -3.10 17.88
CA GLY A 200 3.55 -3.62 19.06
C GLY A 200 4.44 -4.49 19.94
N LEU A 201 3.90 -4.84 21.11
CA LEU A 201 4.58 -5.69 22.08
C LEU A 201 4.97 -7.03 21.44
N LYS A 202 6.11 -7.61 21.84
CA LYS A 202 6.64 -8.87 21.28
C LYS A 202 5.59 -9.98 21.13
N THR A 203 4.73 -10.15 22.15
CA THR A 203 3.66 -11.16 22.18
C THR A 203 2.41 -10.80 21.38
N ASN A 204 2.33 -9.58 20.85
CA ASN A 204 1.20 -9.06 20.09
C ASN A 204 1.51 -8.79 18.62
N LYS A 205 2.80 -8.76 18.23
CA LYS A 205 3.25 -8.68 16.82
C LYS A 205 2.57 -9.74 15.96
N LYS A 206 1.83 -9.33 14.92
CA LYS A 206 1.06 -10.17 14.00
C LYS A 206 1.02 -9.53 12.63
N LEU A 207 1.04 -10.33 11.57
CA LEU A 207 0.74 -9.83 10.23
C LEU A 207 -0.72 -9.37 10.18
N VAL A 208 -0.95 -8.22 9.56
CA VAL A 208 -2.28 -7.64 9.39
C VAL A 208 -2.52 -7.50 7.90
N PRO A 209 -3.62 -8.07 7.35
CA PRO A 209 -4.00 -7.82 5.96
C PRO A 209 -3.98 -6.33 5.62
N THR A 210 -3.45 -5.97 4.45
CA THR A 210 -3.19 -4.57 4.08
C THR A 210 -4.42 -3.69 4.26
N ARG A 211 -5.62 -4.17 3.87
CA ARG A 211 -6.90 -3.45 4.08
C ARG A 211 -7.15 -3.12 5.55
N TRP A 212 -6.96 -4.08 6.45
CA TRP A 212 -7.17 -3.87 7.88
C TRP A 212 -6.11 -2.96 8.48
N SER A 213 -4.89 -3.01 7.94
CA SER A 213 -3.79 -2.15 8.36
C SER A 213 -4.05 -0.67 8.02
N ILE A 214 -4.63 -0.40 6.84
CA ILE A 214 -5.07 0.94 6.44
C ILE A 214 -6.11 1.45 7.45
N THR A 215 -7.22 0.71 7.62
CA THR A 215 -8.28 1.11 8.56
C THR A 215 -7.77 1.28 10.00
N ALA A 216 -6.90 0.38 10.48
CA ALA A 216 -6.36 0.48 11.84
C ALA A 216 -5.43 1.69 12.01
N THR A 217 -4.63 2.02 11.00
CA THR A 217 -3.75 3.19 11.02
C THR A 217 -4.58 4.47 11.01
N ASP A 218 -5.58 4.55 10.14
CA ASP A 218 -6.49 5.69 10.05
C ASP A 218 -7.25 5.90 11.34
N ASP A 219 -7.77 4.84 11.98
CA ASP A 219 -8.45 4.92 13.29
C ASP A 219 -7.53 5.47 14.39
N ILE A 220 -6.28 4.99 14.45
CA ILE A 220 -5.29 5.45 15.44
C ILE A 220 -4.97 6.94 15.24
N ILE A 221 -4.68 7.34 13.99
CA ILE A 221 -4.35 8.73 13.66
C ILE A 221 -5.57 9.63 13.90
N SER A 222 -6.76 9.22 13.49
CA SER A 222 -7.99 10.01 13.61
C SER A 222 -8.33 10.28 15.07
N LYS A 223 -8.19 9.28 15.96
CA LYS A 223 -8.38 9.46 17.40
C LYS A 223 -7.38 10.43 18.02
N GLU A 224 -6.15 10.45 17.50
CA GLU A 224 -5.13 11.40 17.94
C GLU A 224 -5.48 12.83 17.47
N LEU A 225 -5.86 12.99 16.20
CA LEU A 225 -6.25 14.27 15.61
C LEU A 225 -7.52 14.83 16.26
N TYR A 226 -8.49 13.98 16.59
CA TYR A 226 -9.72 14.37 17.25
C TYR A 226 -9.48 15.14 18.56
N ASN A 227 -8.46 14.77 19.33
CA ASN A 227 -8.10 15.50 20.55
C ASN A 227 -7.66 16.94 20.28
N ASN A 228 -7.15 17.24 19.09
CA ASN A 228 -6.78 18.59 18.70
C ASN A 228 -7.99 19.39 18.20
N VAL A 229 -8.92 18.74 17.50
CA VAL A 229 -10.03 19.44 16.83
C VAL A 229 -11.22 19.67 17.75
N ARG A 230 -11.45 18.81 18.75
CA ARG A 230 -12.59 18.96 19.67
C ARG A 230 -12.59 20.28 20.46
N ASP A 231 -11.43 20.91 20.61
CA ASP A 231 -11.24 22.16 21.35
C ASP A 231 -11.29 23.40 20.43
N TYR A 232 -11.58 23.22 19.14
CA TYR A 232 -11.74 24.33 18.21
C TYR A 232 -13.03 25.10 18.47
N LYS A 233 -13.06 26.36 18.01
CA LYS A 233 -14.26 27.19 18.09
C LYS A 233 -15.41 26.57 17.31
N MET A 234 -16.62 26.81 17.79
CA MET A 234 -17.86 26.46 17.08
C MET A 234 -17.87 27.10 15.69
N ILE A 235 -18.39 26.37 14.71
CA ILE A 235 -18.66 26.91 13.38
C ILE A 235 -19.99 27.66 13.46
N GLU A 236 -20.03 28.91 12.98
CA GLU A 236 -21.23 29.76 13.06
C GLU A 236 -22.22 29.52 11.92
N ASN A 237 -21.73 29.08 10.77
CA ASN A 237 -22.52 28.95 9.54
C ASN A 237 -22.38 27.55 8.92
N TYR A 238 -23.29 27.21 8.03
CA TYR A 238 -23.09 26.04 7.18
C TYR A 238 -21.91 26.28 6.25
N GLU A 239 -20.97 25.36 6.23
CA GLU A 239 -19.84 25.39 5.29
C GLU A 239 -19.88 24.13 4.43
N LEU A 240 -19.82 24.31 3.10
CA LEU A 240 -19.87 23.24 2.14
C LEU A 240 -18.54 23.18 1.39
N PHE A 241 -17.88 22.04 1.47
CA PHE A 241 -16.67 21.75 0.73
C PHE A 241 -16.92 20.64 -0.27
N PHE A 242 -16.41 20.81 -1.47
CA PHE A 242 -16.47 19.81 -2.53
C PHE A 242 -15.05 19.49 -3.00
N GLY A 243 -14.78 18.21 -3.19
CA GLY A 243 -13.55 17.72 -3.78
C GLY A 243 -13.80 16.54 -4.71
N GLU A 244 -13.02 16.45 -5.77
CA GLU A 244 -13.04 15.31 -6.68
C GLU A 244 -11.62 14.76 -6.85
N TYR A 245 -11.48 13.44 -6.80
CA TYR A 245 -10.23 12.77 -7.13
C TYR A 245 -10.49 11.40 -7.74
N LEU A 246 -9.88 11.12 -8.89
CA LEU A 246 -10.03 9.85 -9.63
C LEU A 246 -11.50 9.45 -9.85
N GLY A 247 -12.37 10.43 -10.11
CA GLY A 247 -13.80 10.23 -10.32
C GLY A 247 -14.63 9.97 -9.05
N ASN A 248 -13.99 9.91 -7.87
CA ASN A 248 -14.71 9.94 -6.59
C ASN A 248 -15.00 11.39 -6.22
N GLN A 249 -16.26 11.67 -5.88
CA GLN A 249 -16.70 12.99 -5.44
C GLN A 249 -17.03 12.95 -3.95
N TYR A 250 -16.47 13.93 -3.24
CA TYR A 250 -16.59 14.10 -1.80
C TYR A 250 -17.29 15.42 -1.52
N LEU A 251 -18.36 15.36 -0.75
CA LEU A 251 -19.04 16.53 -0.22
C LEU A 251 -18.91 16.52 1.30
N ILE A 252 -18.30 17.57 1.87
CA ILE A 252 -18.22 17.74 3.32
C ILE A 252 -19.11 18.91 3.69
N LEU A 253 -20.16 18.63 4.44
CA LEU A 253 -21.06 19.64 4.99
C LEU A 253 -20.75 19.81 6.47
N LEU A 254 -20.25 20.97 6.88
CA LEU A 254 -20.09 21.34 8.28
C LEU A 254 -21.35 22.06 8.76
N PHE A 255 -21.86 21.65 9.92
CA PHE A 255 -23.03 22.25 10.54
C PHE A 255 -22.65 23.36 11.53
N PRO A 256 -23.54 24.34 11.78
CA PRO A 256 -23.38 25.34 12.85
C PRO A 256 -23.37 24.72 14.26
N SER A 257 -22.28 24.07 14.64
CA SER A 257 -22.13 23.35 15.91
C SER A 257 -20.67 23.11 16.28
N PHE A 258 -20.44 22.57 17.48
CA PHE A 258 -19.16 22.00 17.86
C PHE A 258 -18.98 20.67 17.11
N TRP A 259 -17.91 20.56 16.31
CA TRP A 259 -17.49 19.32 15.64
C TRP A 259 -18.66 18.48 15.10
N SER A 260 -19.40 19.05 14.15
CA SER A 260 -20.53 18.36 13.51
C SER A 260 -20.41 18.50 12.00
N PHE A 261 -20.31 17.36 11.31
CA PHE A 261 -20.20 17.30 9.87
C PHE A 261 -20.87 16.05 9.31
N GLU A 262 -21.21 16.11 8.03
CA GLU A 262 -21.60 14.95 7.22
C GLU A 262 -20.63 14.85 6.04
N LEU A 263 -20.15 13.64 5.77
CA LEU A 263 -19.37 13.32 4.58
C LEU A 263 -20.26 12.50 3.63
N PHE A 264 -20.49 13.01 2.44
CA PHE A 264 -21.14 12.27 1.38
C PHE A 264 -20.10 11.79 0.37
N GLU A 265 -20.06 10.48 0.13
CA GLU A 265 -19.23 9.87 -0.90
C GLU A 265 -20.13 9.36 -2.03
N LEU A 266 -20.05 9.99 -3.20
CA LEU A 266 -20.90 9.60 -4.32
C LEU A 266 -20.18 8.61 -5.22
N TYR A 267 -20.77 7.43 -5.35
CA TYR A 267 -20.26 6.35 -6.19
C TYR A 267 -20.99 6.33 -7.54
N LEU A 268 -20.23 6.53 -8.61
CA LEU A 268 -20.76 6.47 -9.97
C LEU A 268 -21.38 5.09 -10.29
N PRO A 269 -22.48 5.05 -11.07
CA PRO A 269 -23.03 3.81 -11.59
C PRO A 269 -21.97 2.96 -12.28
N LYS A 270 -22.08 1.63 -12.15
CA LYS A 270 -21.16 0.64 -12.73
C LYS A 270 -19.69 0.75 -12.29
N SER A 271 -19.40 1.50 -11.22
CA SER A 271 -18.07 1.54 -10.61
C SER A 271 -17.80 0.29 -9.76
N SER A 272 -16.55 0.11 -9.31
CA SER A 272 -16.16 -1.03 -8.45
C SER A 272 -16.93 -1.08 -7.13
N TRP A 273 -17.37 0.09 -6.64
CA TRP A 273 -18.09 0.25 -5.37
C TRP A 273 -19.61 0.39 -5.55
N ASN A 274 -20.09 0.64 -6.78
CA ASN A 274 -21.51 0.70 -7.10
C ASN A 274 -21.80 -0.01 -8.44
N SER A 275 -22.24 -1.26 -8.37
CA SER A 275 -22.57 -2.07 -9.55
C SER A 275 -23.98 -1.79 -10.13
N SER A 276 -24.72 -0.82 -9.57
CA SER A 276 -26.06 -0.49 -10.06
C SER A 276 -26.02 0.58 -11.16
N ASP A 277 -27.15 0.79 -11.81
CA ASP A 277 -27.32 1.80 -12.86
C ASP A 277 -27.64 3.20 -12.32
N VAL A 278 -27.80 3.35 -11.00
CA VAL A 278 -28.07 4.63 -10.34
C VAL A 278 -26.92 5.04 -9.45
N MET A 279 -26.72 6.35 -9.28
CA MET A 279 -25.73 6.87 -8.35
C MET A 279 -26.13 6.49 -6.92
N LYS A 280 -25.15 6.17 -6.08
CA LYS A 280 -25.35 5.86 -4.67
C LYS A 280 -24.44 6.74 -3.81
N ALA A 281 -25.00 7.24 -2.72
CA ALA A 281 -24.28 7.81 -1.59
C ALA A 281 -24.13 6.73 -0.51
#